data_AF-A0AAE4E0D6-F1
#
_entry.id   AF-A0AAE4E0D6-F1
#
_cell.length_a   1.000
_cell.length_b   1.000
_cell.length_c   1.000
_cell.angle_alpha   90.00
_cell.angle_beta   90.00
_cell.angle_gamma   90.00
#
_symmetry.space_group_name_H-M   'P 1'
#
loop_
_entity.id
_entity.type
_entity.pdbx_description
1 polymer ?
#
loop_
_entity_poly.entity_id
_entity_poly.type
_entity_poly.pdbx_seq_one_letter_code
_entity_poly.pdbx_strand_id
1 'polypeptide(L)'
;MSTEKFFQLVDIPDYRFSSDKEKCQNIDFDKIATDCDTKTTSILEAINHIGISIMSEVEEKSLDKNKIMMLSGVIADLAELAMATNKIANSATYSSGYKDAKNV
;
A
#
# COMPACT_ATOMS: atom_id res chain seq x y z
N MET A 1 -6.32 12.33 -20.45
CA MET A 1 -5.19 11.43 -20.14
C MET A 1 -5.49 10.84 -18.78
N SER A 2 -5.88 9.56 -18.70
CA SER A 2 -6.04 8.87 -17.43
C SER A 2 -4.64 8.53 -16.94
N THR A 3 -4.16 9.15 -15.86
CA THR A 3 -2.92 8.72 -15.23
C THR A 3 -3.17 7.34 -14.65
N GLU A 4 -2.56 6.30 -15.24
CA GLU A 4 -2.54 4.96 -14.66
C GLU A 4 -1.83 5.06 -13.32
N LYS A 5 -2.52 4.71 -12.23
CA LYS A 5 -1.98 4.79 -10.87
C LYS A 5 -1.19 3.52 -10.56
N PHE A 6 -0.09 3.64 -9.82
CA PHE A 6 0.80 2.52 -9.54
C PHE A 6 0.07 1.28 -8.99
N PHE A 7 -0.83 1.47 -8.02
CA PHE A 7 -1.58 0.36 -7.40
C PHE A 7 -2.47 -0.42 -8.39
N GLN A 8 -2.84 0.19 -9.52
CA GLN A 8 -3.64 -0.48 -10.56
C GLN A 8 -2.79 -1.52 -11.30
N LEU A 9 -1.49 -1.28 -11.43
CA LEU A 9 -0.52 -2.16 -12.10
C LEU A 9 -0.01 -3.31 -11.22
N VAL A 10 -0.26 -3.26 -9.90
CA VAL A 10 0.11 -4.33 -8.98
C VAL A 10 -0.72 -5.57 -9.28
N ASP A 11 -0.11 -6.54 -9.98
CA ASP A 11 -0.66 -7.86 -10.21
C ASP A 11 -0.38 -8.76 -9.00
N ILE A 12 -1.42 -9.40 -8.47
CA ILE A 12 -1.34 -10.22 -7.26
C ILE A 12 -1.85 -11.62 -7.62
N PRO A 13 -0.98 -12.64 -7.61
CA PRO A 13 -1.39 -14.02 -7.86
C PRO A 13 -2.49 -14.44 -6.88
N ASP A 14 -3.55 -15.03 -7.40
CA ASP A 14 -4.75 -15.34 -6.61
C ASP A 14 -4.99 -16.85 -6.56
N TYR A 15 -4.93 -17.41 -5.35
CA TYR A 15 -5.01 -18.86 -5.12
C TYR A 15 -6.37 -19.47 -5.53
N ARG A 16 -7.41 -18.66 -5.75
CA ARG A 16 -8.69 -19.15 -6.28
C ARG A 16 -8.55 -19.71 -7.68
N PHE A 17 -7.75 -19.06 -8.52
CA PHE A 17 -7.68 -19.39 -9.94
C PHE A 17 -6.67 -20.51 -10.16
N SER A 18 -7.13 -21.57 -10.84
CA SER A 18 -6.31 -22.73 -11.17
C SER A 18 -5.06 -22.35 -11.99
N SER A 19 -5.13 -21.27 -12.77
CA SER A 19 -4.03 -20.72 -13.58
C SER A 19 -2.85 -20.18 -12.76
N ASP A 20 -3.06 -19.80 -11.50
CA ASP A 20 -2.00 -19.22 -10.66
C ASP A 20 -1.51 -20.18 -9.58
N LYS A 21 -2.05 -21.40 -9.51
CA LYS A 21 -1.67 -22.38 -8.47
C LYS A 21 -0.15 -22.61 -8.38
N GLU A 22 0.55 -22.72 -9.50
CA GLU A 22 2.01 -22.89 -9.51
C GLU A 22 2.75 -21.65 -8.97
N LYS A 23 2.29 -20.45 -9.33
CA LYS A 23 2.87 -19.19 -8.83
C LYS A 23 2.64 -19.03 -7.32
N CYS A 24 1.52 -19.54 -6.83
CA CYS A 24 1.10 -19.39 -5.44
C CYS A 24 1.63 -20.50 -4.49
N GLN A 25 2.24 -21.57 -5.00
CA GLN A 25 2.66 -22.73 -4.19
C GLN A 25 3.59 -22.36 -3.03
N ASN A 26 4.52 -21.43 -3.27
CA ASN A 26 5.53 -21.02 -2.29
C ASN A 26 5.20 -19.66 -1.65
N ILE A 27 3.98 -19.15 -1.84
CA ILE A 27 3.55 -17.89 -1.27
C ILE A 27 2.92 -18.15 0.10
N ASP A 28 3.48 -17.51 1.11
CA ASP A 28 2.91 -17.41 2.45
C ASP A 28 1.95 -16.21 2.50
N PHE A 29 0.68 -16.48 2.17
CA PHE A 29 -0.34 -15.43 2.07
C PHE A 29 -0.66 -14.79 3.43
N ASP A 30 -0.64 -15.53 4.53
CA ASP A 30 -0.88 -14.97 5.87
C ASP A 30 0.21 -13.98 6.26
N LYS A 31 1.47 -14.36 6.02
CA LYS A 31 2.60 -13.49 6.32
C LYS A 31 2.59 -12.24 5.44
N ILE A 32 2.30 -12.39 4.15
CA ILE A 32 2.19 -11.26 3.23
C ILE A 32 1.05 -10.34 3.65
N ALA A 33 -0.11 -10.89 4.01
CA ALA A 33 -1.25 -10.08 4.43
C ALA A 33 -0.91 -9.26 5.67
N THR A 34 -0.35 -9.90 6.69
CA THR A 34 0.05 -9.25 7.95
C THR A 34 1.13 -8.17 7.73
N ASP A 35 2.14 -8.47 6.91
CA ASP A 35 3.22 -7.53 6.59
C ASP A 35 2.70 -6.32 5.80
N CYS A 36 1.84 -6.55 4.82
CA CYS A 36 1.26 -5.47 4.00
C CYS A 36 0.25 -4.62 4.79
N ASP A 37 -0.54 -5.19 5.69
CA ASP A 37 -1.40 -4.44 6.60
C ASP A 37 -0.55 -3.53 7.51
N THR A 38 0.49 -4.08 8.14
CA THR A 38 1.39 -3.32 9.02
C THR A 38 2.04 -2.16 8.25
N LYS A 39 2.55 -2.43 7.05
CA LYS A 39 3.14 -1.39 6.18
C LYS A 39 2.13 -0.34 5.77
N THR A 40 0.90 -0.74 5.45
CA THR A 40 -0.17 0.21 5.12
C THR A 40 -0.39 1.17 6.28
N THR A 41 -0.49 0.66 7.51
CA THR A 41 -0.62 1.49 8.72
C THR A 41 0.57 2.44 8.87
N SER A 42 1.80 1.96 8.79
CA SER A 42 2.99 2.82 8.92
C SER A 42 3.08 3.89 7.84
N ILE A 43 2.65 3.60 6.60
CA ILE A 43 2.62 4.58 5.51
C ILE A 43 1.56 5.67 5.79
N LEU A 44 0.38 5.29 6.28
CA LEU A 44 -0.66 6.24 6.66
C LEU A 44 -0.22 7.16 7.81
N GLU A 45 0.49 6.60 8.80
CA GLU A 45 1.11 7.39 9.87
C GLU A 45 2.14 8.38 9.32
N ALA A 46 3.00 7.94 8.40
CA ALA A 46 3.99 8.81 7.75
C ALA A 46 3.32 9.95 6.97
N ILE A 47 2.25 9.66 6.21
CA ILE A 47 1.46 10.69 5.51
C ILE A 47 0.93 11.72 6.51
N ASN A 48 0.37 11.28 7.63
CA ASN A 48 -0.15 12.17 8.66
C ASN A 48 0.95 13.05 9.27
N HIS A 49 2.11 12.47 9.61
CA HIS A 49 3.26 13.20 10.14
C HIS A 49 3.77 14.26 9.15
N ILE A 50 3.84 13.94 7.86
CA ILE A 50 4.26 14.89 6.83
C ILE A 50 3.21 15.98 6.64
N GLY A 51 1.92 15.64 6.69
CA GLY A 51 0.83 16.61 6.62
C GLY A 51 0.90 17.65 7.75
N ILE A 52 1.15 17.21 8.98
CA ILE A 52 1.38 18.10 10.13
C ILE A 52 2.63 18.96 9.90
N SER A 53 3.71 18.36 9.38
CA SER A 53 4.96 19.11 9.10
C SER A 53 4.76 20.22 8.07
N ILE A 54 3.93 19.99 7.04
CA ILE A 54 3.53 21.02 6.06
C ILE A 54 2.74 22.13 6.76
N MET A 55 1.79 21.80 7.63
CA MET A 55 1.01 22.81 8.35
C MET A 55 1.91 23.71 9.20
N SER A 56 2.87 23.13 9.93
CA SER A 56 3.85 23.90 10.71
C SER A 56 4.71 24.81 9.82
N GLU A 57 5.17 24.32 8.67
CA GLU A 57 5.97 25.11 7.71
C GLU A 57 5.19 26.33 7.17
N VAL A 58 3.87 26.17 6.98
CA VAL A 58 3.00 27.25 6.49
C VAL A 58 2.77 28.35 7.53
N GLU A 59 2.84 28.02 8.82
CA GLU A 59 2.69 28.97 9.93
C GLU A 59 3.96 29.81 10.16
N GLU A 60 5.11 29.41 9.60
CA GLU A 60 6.35 30.16 9.74
C GLU A 60 6.35 31.49 8.97
N LYS A 61 6.96 32.54 9.55
CA LYS A 61 7.06 33.88 8.93
C LYS A 61 7.84 33.86 7.60
N SER A 62 8.74 32.90 7.41
CA SER A 62 9.55 32.71 6.21
C SER A 62 9.21 31.38 5.54
N LEU A 63 8.07 31.35 4.86
CA LEU A 63 7.57 30.18 4.13
C LEU A 63 8.56 29.61 3.10
N ASP A 64 9.00 28.36 3.27
CA ASP A 64 9.71 27.62 2.23
C ASP A 64 8.74 26.84 1.32
N LYS A 65 8.39 27.47 0.20
CA LYS A 65 7.50 26.87 -0.82
C LYS A 65 8.07 25.60 -1.46
N ASN A 66 9.40 25.49 -1.59
CA ASN A 66 10.03 24.33 -2.22
C ASN A 66 9.92 23.12 -1.30
N LYS A 67 10.12 23.32 0.01
CA LYS A 67 9.93 22.28 1.03
C LYS A 67 8.48 21.79 1.07
N ILE A 68 7.51 22.70 1.07
CA ILE A 68 6.08 22.32 1.02
C ILE A 68 5.76 21.52 -0.24
N MET A 69 6.25 21.96 -1.40
CA MET A 69 6.01 21.26 -2.66
C MET A 69 6.64 19.86 -2.65
N MET A 70 7.86 19.72 -2.12
CA MET A 70 8.54 18.44 -1.96
C MET A 70 7.77 17.50 -1.03
N LEU A 71 7.41 17.97 0.17
CA LEU A 71 6.65 17.17 1.14
C LEU A 71 5.28 16.75 0.60
N SER A 72 4.61 17.64 -0.16
CA SER A 72 3.34 17.32 -0.82
C SER A 72 3.50 16.23 -1.87
N GLY A 73 4.60 16.25 -2.63
CA GLY A 73 4.94 15.18 -3.57
C GLY A 73 5.16 13.84 -2.87
N VAL A 74 5.91 13.84 -1.76
CA VAL A 74 6.13 12.62 -0.95
C VAL A 74 4.81 12.05 -0.42
N ILE A 75 3.86 12.89 0.03
CA ILE A 75 2.53 12.42 0.43
C ILE A 75 1.81 11.70 -0.72
N ALA A 76 1.88 12.25 -1.94
CA ALA A 76 1.22 11.64 -3.10
C ALA A 76 1.80 10.26 -3.40
N ASP A 77 3.13 10.12 -3.40
CA ASP A 77 3.81 8.84 -3.63
C ASP A 77 3.47 7.82 -2.53
N LEU A 78 3.51 8.24 -1.25
CA LEU A 78 3.14 7.40 -0.12
C LEU A 78 1.68 6.95 -0.19
N ALA A 79 0.77 7.81 -0.65
CA ALA A 79 -0.63 7.44 -0.81
C ALA A 79 -0.83 6.32 -1.85
N GLU A 80 -0.08 6.35 -2.96
CA GLU A 80 -0.11 5.26 -3.94
C GLU A 80 0.47 3.95 -3.38
N LEU A 81 1.54 4.04 -2.58
CA LEU A 81 2.09 2.88 -1.88
C LEU A 81 1.11 2.29 -0.87
N ALA A 82 0.43 3.12 -0.07
CA ALA A 82 -0.59 2.66 0.86
C ALA A 82 -1.75 1.94 0.15
N MET A 83 -2.20 2.45 -1.00
CA MET A 83 -3.22 1.79 -1.81
C MET A 83 -2.73 0.44 -2.35
N ALA A 84 -1.47 0.36 -2.79
CA ALA A 84 -0.86 -0.88 -3.27
C ALA A 84 -0.72 -1.93 -2.16
N THR A 85 -0.17 -1.57 -1.01
CA THR A 85 -0.01 -2.50 0.13
C THR A 85 -1.37 -2.96 0.66
N ASN A 86 -2.36 -2.08 0.75
CA ASN A 86 -3.72 -2.45 1.13
C ASN A 86 -4.36 -3.43 0.13
N LYS A 87 -4.15 -3.23 -1.19
CA LYS A 87 -4.64 -4.15 -2.22
C LYS A 87 -4.00 -5.54 -2.06
N ILE A 88 -2.70 -5.59 -1.82
CA ILE A 88 -1.95 -6.84 -1.58
C ILE A 88 -2.48 -7.54 -0.33
N ALA A 89 -2.63 -6.82 0.79
CA ALA A 89 -3.11 -7.38 2.04
C ALA A 89 -4.49 -8.04 1.89
N ASN A 90 -5.45 -7.32 1.29
CA ASN A 90 -6.79 -7.84 1.07
C ASN A 90 -6.81 -9.08 0.17
N SER A 91 -6.02 -9.09 -0.91
CA SER A 91 -5.93 -10.23 -1.81
C SER A 91 -5.26 -11.44 -1.16
N ALA A 92 -4.22 -11.21 -0.34
CA ALA A 92 -3.52 -12.24 0.39
C ALA A 92 -4.38 -12.85 1.51
N THR A 93 -5.07 -12.03 2.33
CA THR A 93 -6.03 -12.50 3.34
C THR A 93 -7.09 -13.41 2.73
N TYR A 94 -7.64 -13.02 1.58
CA TYR A 94 -8.62 -13.83 0.88
C TYR A 94 -8.02 -15.15 0.38
N SER A 95 -6.86 -15.10 -0.28
CA SER A 95 -6.18 -16.29 -0.80
C SER A 95 -5.82 -17.28 0.30
N SER A 96 -5.40 -16.78 1.46
CA SER A 96 -5.09 -17.61 2.62
C SER A 96 -6.33 -18.32 3.15
N GLY A 97 -7.41 -17.58 3.43
CA GLY A 97 -8.66 -18.19 3.91
C GLY A 97 -9.25 -19.21 2.93
N TYR A 98 -9.11 -18.99 1.62
CA TYR A 98 -9.53 -19.96 0.61
C TYR A 98 -8.65 -21.22 0.57
N LYS A 99 -7.32 -21.06 0.75
CA LYS A 99 -6.38 -22.18 0.85
C LYS A 99 -6.68 -23.05 2.07
N ASP A 100 -6.91 -22.42 3.22
CA ASP A 100 -7.27 -23.12 4.44
C ASP A 100 -8.56 -23.90 4.28
N ALA A 101 -9.62 -23.28 3.75
CA ALA A 101 -10.91 -23.93 3.51
C ALA A 101 -10.85 -25.14 2.56
N LYS A 102 -9.87 -25.18 1.63
CA LYS A 102 -9.65 -26.33 0.73
C LYS A 102 -8.86 -27.48 1.37
N ASN A 103 -8.15 -27.21 2.45
CA ASN A 103 -7.35 -28.19 3.16
C ASN A 103 -8.11 -28.80 4.37
N VAL A 104 -9.39 -28.44 4.56
CA VAL A 104 -10.32 -29.03 5.55
C VAL A 104 -11.16 -30.14 4.93
#